data_AF-A0A7V2MHL4-F1
#
_entry.id   AF-A0A7V2MHL4-F1
#
_cell.length_a   1.000
_cell.length_b   1.000
_cell.length_c   1.000
_cell.angle_alpha   90.00
_cell.angle_beta   90.00
_cell.angle_gamma   90.00
#
_symmetry.space_group_name_H-M   'P 1'
#
loop_
_entity.id
_entity.type
_entity.pdbx_description
1 polymer ?
#
loop_
_entity_poly.entity_id
_entity_poly.type
_entity_poly.pdbx_seq_one_letter_code
_entity_poly.pdbx_strand_id
1 'polypeptide(L)'
;MPQSETSRLSRSKGARAHILPPLILHPFSDSTGPSRLVESSRASLMLQGLLPTGELTNEELERRLLDGRYCELRMLFYVGRDLLRWVDQCLEYVEMNPDLREKGYKFQSFAAFLVESPPAGVVAKLKQWGVADYKAIFQRAIGLNCLLADAPERELLANEFVRNYYRYADHMFLCRQHSTTYQEIEPEQWDFELYASGEYARILEKEWGDSH
;
A
#
# COMPACT_ATOMS: atom_id res chain seq x y z
N MET A 1 -38.11 41.10 19.45
CA MET A 1 -38.83 40.81 18.20
C MET A 1 -38.17 41.63 17.10
N PRO A 2 -37.94 41.06 15.89
CA PRO A 2 -36.71 40.36 15.50
C PRO A 2 -36.02 41.04 14.29
N GLN A 3 -34.77 40.69 13.95
CA GLN A 3 -34.38 39.87 12.77
C GLN A 3 -32.85 39.66 12.89
N SER A 4 -32.32 38.45 13.09
CA SER A 4 -32.09 37.36 12.12
C SER A 4 -31.21 37.76 10.92
N GLU A 5 -29.89 37.82 11.12
CA GLU A 5 -28.93 37.60 10.03
C GLU A 5 -28.23 36.26 10.26
N THR A 6 -28.83 35.26 9.63
CA THR A 6 -28.27 33.97 9.30
C THR A 6 -26.90 34.16 8.64
N SER A 7 -25.84 33.81 9.39
CA SER A 7 -24.53 33.49 8.84
C SER A 7 -24.71 32.44 7.75
N ARG A 8 -24.69 32.90 6.50
CA ARG A 8 -24.60 32.05 5.32
C ARG A 8 -23.20 31.46 5.32
N LEU A 9 -23.05 30.32 5.98
CA LEU A 9 -22.08 29.31 5.59
C LEU A 9 -22.40 28.94 4.14
N SER A 10 -21.78 29.64 3.19
CA SER A 10 -21.68 29.19 1.82
C SER A 10 -20.80 27.94 1.81
N ARG A 11 -21.42 26.78 2.05
CA ARG A 11 -20.86 25.52 1.59
C ARG A 11 -20.68 25.66 0.08
N SER A 12 -19.45 25.78 -0.37
CA SER A 12 -19.12 25.72 -1.79
C SER A 12 -19.65 24.40 -2.34
N LYS A 13 -20.63 24.50 -3.24
CA LYS A 13 -21.08 23.38 -4.06
C LYS A 13 -19.90 22.88 -4.90
N GLY A 14 -19.44 21.68 -4.59
CA GLY A 14 -18.77 20.71 -5.47
C GLY A 14 -17.76 21.26 -6.47
N ALA A 15 -16.51 21.44 -6.04
CA ALA A 15 -15.41 21.24 -6.97
C ALA A 15 -15.44 19.77 -7.41
N ARG A 16 -15.43 19.51 -8.72
CA ARG A 16 -15.37 18.14 -9.26
C ARG A 16 -14.01 17.57 -8.88
N ALA A 17 -13.99 16.46 -8.14
CA ALA A 17 -12.74 15.81 -7.76
C ALA A 17 -11.92 15.42 -9.00
N HIS A 18 -10.60 15.57 -8.91
CA HIS A 18 -9.65 15.05 -9.88
C HIS A 18 -9.63 13.53 -9.79
N ILE A 19 -9.95 12.86 -10.90
CA ILE A 19 -9.95 11.40 -10.97
C ILE A 19 -8.56 10.93 -11.40
N LEU A 20 -7.84 10.31 -10.48
CA LEU A 20 -6.53 9.73 -10.73
C LEU A 20 -6.68 8.37 -11.44
N PRO A 21 -5.59 7.89 -12.07
CA PRO A 21 -5.53 6.53 -12.59
C PRO A 21 -5.91 5.50 -11.50
N PRO A 22 -6.55 4.38 -11.86
CA PRO A 22 -6.90 3.35 -10.89
C PRO A 22 -5.64 2.66 -10.36
N LEU A 23 -5.66 2.32 -9.07
CA LEU A 23 -4.64 1.47 -8.46
C LEU A 23 -4.94 0.00 -8.76
N ILE A 24 -4.02 -0.67 -9.43
CA ILE A 24 -4.16 -2.08 -9.80
C ILE A 24 -3.14 -2.91 -9.00
N LEU A 25 -3.64 -3.81 -8.15
CA LEU A 25 -2.81 -4.73 -7.36
C LEU A 25 -2.82 -6.14 -7.96
N HIS A 26 -1.63 -6.71 -8.12
CA HIS A 26 -1.44 -8.08 -8.57
C HIS A 26 -1.40 -9.03 -7.37
N PRO A 27 -2.20 -10.11 -7.36
CA PRO A 27 -2.13 -11.11 -6.31
C PRO A 27 -0.76 -11.79 -6.33
N PHE A 28 -0.19 -11.97 -5.15
CA PHE A 28 1.02 -12.78 -4.99
C PHE A 28 0.68 -14.26 -5.23
N SER A 29 1.27 -14.85 -6.27
CA SER A 29 0.88 -16.17 -6.80
C SER A 29 1.64 -17.36 -6.19
N ASP A 30 2.43 -17.16 -5.13
CA ASP A 30 3.05 -18.28 -4.41
C ASP A 30 1.97 -19.02 -3.60
N SER A 31 1.58 -20.19 -4.09
CA SER A 31 0.56 -21.05 -3.48
C SER A 31 0.91 -21.52 -2.06
N THR A 32 2.19 -21.43 -1.67
CA THR A 32 2.66 -21.75 -0.32
C THR A 32 2.69 -20.54 0.62
N GLY A 33 2.45 -19.34 0.10
CA GLY A 33 2.56 -18.10 0.88
C GLY A 33 1.59 -18.03 2.06
N PRO A 34 0.27 -18.22 1.87
CA PRO A 34 -0.70 -18.13 2.95
C PRO A 34 -0.44 -19.12 4.11
N SER A 35 -0.09 -20.37 3.81
CA SER A 35 0.23 -21.35 4.85
C SER A 35 1.49 -20.99 5.64
N ARG A 36 2.55 -20.53 4.95
CA ARG A 36 3.80 -20.07 5.59
C ARG A 36 3.59 -18.87 6.50
N LEU A 37 2.71 -17.94 6.14
CA LEU A 37 2.39 -16.77 6.98
C LEU A 37 1.67 -17.20 8.27
N VAL A 38 0.73 -18.14 8.18
CA VAL A 38 0.02 -18.68 9.35
C VAL A 38 0.99 -19.46 10.25
N GLU A 39 1.83 -20.31 9.67
CA GLU A 39 2.84 -21.08 10.40
C GLU A 39 3.87 -20.18 11.10
N SER A 40 4.36 -19.14 10.43
CA SER A 40 5.26 -18.15 11.00
C SER A 40 4.63 -17.37 12.15
N SER A 41 3.36 -16.97 11.99
CA SER A 41 2.62 -16.27 13.06
C SER A 41 2.48 -17.16 14.30
N ARG A 42 2.16 -18.44 14.11
CA ARG A 42 2.11 -19.43 15.20
C ARG A 42 3.49 -19.64 15.84
N ALA A 43 4.54 -19.76 15.04
CA ALA A 43 5.91 -19.93 15.52
C ALA A 43 6.36 -18.72 16.36
N SER A 44 6.04 -17.50 15.93
CA SER A 44 6.31 -16.27 16.69
C SER A 44 5.65 -16.28 18.07
N LEU A 45 4.39 -16.72 18.16
CA LEU A 45 3.67 -16.79 19.43
C LEU A 45 4.25 -17.88 20.36
N MET A 46 4.69 -19.02 19.80
CA MET A 46 5.37 -20.07 20.56
C MET A 46 6.72 -19.59 21.11
N LEU A 47 7.53 -18.91 20.30
CA LEU A 47 8.82 -18.32 20.73
C LEU A 47 8.65 -17.26 21.82
N GLN A 48 7.53 -16.54 21.84
CA GLN A 48 7.20 -15.58 22.89
C GLN A 48 6.59 -16.22 24.15
N GLY A 49 6.40 -17.55 24.17
CA GLY A 49 5.76 -18.27 25.27
C GLY A 49 4.25 -18.06 25.38
N LEU A 50 3.62 -17.49 24.35
CA LEU A 50 2.18 -17.24 24.30
C LEU A 50 1.39 -18.46 23.80
N LEU A 51 2.05 -19.42 23.17
CA LEU A 51 1.49 -20.72 22.78
C LEU A 51 2.40 -21.87 23.23
N PRO A 52 1.85 -23.06 23.51
CA PRO A 52 2.65 -24.24 23.82
C PRO A 52 3.53 -24.61 22.62
N THR A 53 4.82 -24.85 22.86
CA THR A 53 5.81 -25.22 21.84
C THR A 53 5.68 -26.67 21.38
N GLY A 54 5.11 -27.55 22.22
CA GLY A 54 4.97 -28.98 21.93
C GLY A 54 6.34 -29.66 21.80
N GLU A 55 6.52 -30.44 20.74
CA GLU A 55 7.78 -31.15 20.43
C GLU A 55 8.74 -30.34 19.54
N LEU A 56 8.36 -29.12 19.14
CA LEU A 56 9.18 -28.30 18.26
C LEU A 56 10.36 -27.70 19.01
N THR A 57 11.55 -27.82 18.44
CA THR A 57 12.76 -27.16 18.95
C THR A 57 12.72 -25.66 18.65
N ASN A 58 13.47 -24.87 19.42
CA ASN A 58 13.61 -23.43 19.14
C ASN A 58 14.17 -23.16 17.74
N GLU A 59 15.09 -24.00 17.26
CA GLU A 59 15.65 -23.88 15.90
C GLU A 59 14.59 -24.09 14.82
N GLU A 60 13.69 -25.07 15.00
CA GLU A 60 12.60 -25.34 14.07
C GLU A 60 11.58 -24.19 14.05
N LEU A 61 11.25 -23.63 15.22
CA LEU A 61 10.38 -22.47 15.33
C LEU A 61 11.00 -21.23 14.68
N GLU A 62 12.30 -21.03 14.88
CA GLU A 62 13.04 -19.92 14.27
C GLU A 62 13.04 -20.04 12.74
N ARG A 63 13.27 -21.24 12.20
CA ARG A 63 13.20 -21.47 10.75
C ARG A 63 11.82 -21.10 10.19
N ARG A 64 10.74 -21.58 10.81
CA ARG A 64 9.36 -21.29 10.38
C ARG A 64 9.04 -19.80 10.43
N LEU A 65 9.50 -19.10 11.48
CA LEU A 65 9.38 -17.65 11.59
C LEU A 65 10.08 -16.95 10.42
N LEU A 66 11.34 -17.28 10.16
CA LEU A 66 12.12 -16.64 9.11
C LEU A 66 11.56 -16.92 7.71
N ASP A 67 11.04 -18.13 7.46
CA ASP A 67 10.45 -18.49 6.18
C ASP A 67 9.17 -17.69 5.89
N GLY A 68 8.29 -17.53 6.89
CA GLY A 68 7.11 -16.70 6.71
C GLY A 68 7.45 -15.21 6.63
N ARG A 69 8.43 -14.71 7.38
CA ARG A 69 8.90 -13.32 7.26
C ARG A 69 9.50 -13.02 5.89
N TYR A 70 10.27 -13.95 5.33
CA TYR A 70 10.78 -13.81 3.98
C TYR A 70 9.66 -13.84 2.94
N CYS A 71 8.67 -14.73 3.11
CA CYS A 71 7.48 -14.75 2.26
C CYS A 71 6.71 -13.41 2.31
N GLU A 72 6.52 -12.85 3.51
CA GLU A 72 5.88 -11.56 3.72
C GLU A 72 6.66 -10.43 3.04
N LEU A 73 7.99 -10.41 3.18
CA LEU A 73 8.88 -9.44 2.53
C LEU A 73 8.73 -9.48 1.01
N ARG A 74 8.73 -10.67 0.39
CA ARG A 74 8.55 -10.81 -1.05
C ARG A 74 7.18 -10.33 -1.52
N MET A 75 6.13 -10.68 -0.78
CA MET A 75 4.78 -10.20 -1.07
C MET A 75 4.72 -8.67 -1.04
N LEU A 76 5.28 -8.05 0.00
CA LEU A 76 5.34 -6.59 0.13
C LEU A 76 6.19 -5.94 -0.96
N PHE A 77 7.27 -6.59 -1.41
CA PHE A 77 8.06 -6.10 -2.54
C PHE A 77 7.20 -5.95 -3.80
N TYR A 78 6.45 -6.99 -4.19
CA TYR A 78 5.60 -6.93 -5.40
C TYR A 78 4.42 -5.98 -5.24
N VAL A 79 3.78 -5.93 -4.06
CA VAL A 79 2.76 -4.91 -3.78
C VAL A 79 3.37 -3.53 -3.99
N GLY A 80 4.56 -3.27 -3.45
CA GLY A 80 5.21 -1.97 -3.57
C GLY A 80 5.53 -1.60 -5.02
N ARG A 81 5.88 -2.55 -5.89
CA ARG A 81 6.03 -2.30 -7.34
C ARG A 81 4.76 -1.75 -7.97
N ASP A 82 3.60 -2.30 -7.60
CA ASP A 82 2.31 -1.81 -8.08
C ASP A 82 2.00 -0.41 -7.52
N LEU A 83 2.31 -0.15 -6.24
CA LEU A 83 2.11 1.17 -5.62
C LEU A 83 3.01 2.23 -6.27
N LEU A 84 4.29 1.92 -6.50
CA LEU A 84 5.22 2.86 -7.14
C LEU A 84 4.77 3.18 -8.56
N ARG A 85 4.37 2.17 -9.35
CA ARG A 85 3.82 2.37 -10.69
C ARG A 85 2.59 3.29 -10.66
N TRP A 86 1.70 3.11 -9.69
CA TRP A 86 0.53 3.97 -9.55
C TRP A 86 0.91 5.42 -9.19
N VAL A 87 1.91 5.62 -8.32
CA VAL A 87 2.42 6.98 -8.02
C VAL A 87 2.99 7.63 -9.28
N ASP A 88 3.77 6.90 -10.08
CA ASP A 88 4.31 7.40 -11.35
C ASP A 88 3.18 7.82 -12.31
N GLN A 89 2.13 7.01 -12.44
CA GLN A 89 0.95 7.33 -13.23
C GLN A 89 0.21 8.59 -12.73
N CYS A 90 0.16 8.81 -11.41
CA CYS A 90 -0.42 10.03 -10.84
C CYS A 90 0.43 11.27 -11.13
N LEU A 91 1.76 11.13 -11.13
CA LEU A 91 2.67 12.21 -11.50
C LEU A 91 2.54 12.56 -12.98
N GLU A 92 2.46 11.56 -13.86
CA GLU A 92 2.17 11.76 -15.29
C GLU A 92 0.83 12.47 -15.48
N TYR A 93 -0.21 12.08 -14.74
CA TYR A 93 -1.51 12.76 -14.77
C TYR A 93 -1.37 14.24 -14.39
N VAL A 94 -0.68 14.57 -13.30
CA VAL A 94 -0.46 15.97 -12.89
C VAL A 94 0.31 16.74 -13.95
N GLU A 95 1.37 16.16 -14.53
CA GLU A 95 2.15 16.81 -15.57
C GLU A 95 1.31 17.12 -16.81
N MET A 96 0.36 16.25 -17.17
CA MET A 96 -0.53 16.46 -18.32
C MET A 96 -1.62 17.50 -18.09
N ASN A 97 -1.86 17.93 -16.84
CA ASN A 97 -2.89 18.90 -16.49
C ASN A 97 -2.27 20.26 -16.11
N PRO A 98 -2.41 21.32 -16.94
CA PRO A 98 -1.76 22.62 -16.71
C PRO A 98 -2.02 23.21 -15.32
N ASP A 99 -3.27 23.13 -14.83
CA ASP A 99 -3.68 23.69 -13.53
C ASP A 99 -3.06 22.98 -12.33
N LEU A 100 -2.53 21.77 -12.52
CA LEU A 100 -1.94 20.93 -11.48
C LEU A 100 -0.42 20.95 -11.52
N ARG A 101 0.17 21.12 -12.71
CA ARG A 101 1.61 21.08 -12.94
C ARG A 101 2.40 22.04 -12.05
N GLU A 102 1.86 23.24 -11.82
CA GLU A 102 2.53 24.28 -11.03
C GLU A 102 2.37 24.12 -9.52
N LYS A 103 1.58 23.15 -9.05
CA LYS A 103 1.30 22.93 -7.62
C LYS A 103 2.43 22.23 -6.85
N GLY A 104 3.46 21.74 -7.55
CA GLY A 104 4.62 21.13 -6.90
C GLY A 104 4.35 19.78 -6.24
N TYR A 105 3.38 19.01 -6.77
CA TYR A 105 3.19 17.61 -6.36
C TYR A 105 4.42 16.78 -6.70
N LYS A 106 4.75 15.86 -5.80
CA LYS A 106 5.89 14.94 -5.94
C LYS A 106 5.46 13.53 -5.58
N PHE A 107 6.37 12.59 -5.75
CA PHE A 107 6.21 11.21 -5.26
C PHE A 107 5.62 11.17 -3.85
N GLN A 108 6.17 11.99 -2.94
CA GLN A 108 5.77 12.03 -1.53
C GLN A 108 4.32 12.46 -1.32
N SER A 109 3.78 13.32 -2.20
CA SER A 109 2.39 13.77 -2.16
C SER A 109 1.43 12.59 -2.33
N PHE A 110 1.65 11.78 -3.36
CA PHE A 110 0.80 10.63 -3.68
C PHE A 110 1.06 9.45 -2.76
N ALA A 111 2.31 9.23 -2.34
CA ALA A 111 2.63 8.22 -1.34
C ALA A 111 1.96 8.51 0.01
N ALA A 112 1.99 9.77 0.49
CA ALA A 112 1.27 10.19 1.69
C ALA A 112 -0.23 10.03 1.54
N PHE A 113 -0.81 10.48 0.41
CA PHE A 113 -2.24 10.36 0.14
C PHE A 113 -2.72 8.90 0.16
N LEU A 114 -2.00 8.02 -0.51
CA LEU A 114 -2.30 6.59 -0.58
C LEU A 114 -2.25 5.90 0.79
N VAL A 115 -1.25 6.24 1.61
CA VAL A 115 -1.05 5.62 2.92
C VAL A 115 -2.00 6.24 3.96
N GLU A 116 -2.14 7.55 3.99
CA GLU A 116 -2.79 8.25 5.10
C GLU A 116 -4.26 8.54 4.89
N SER A 117 -4.65 8.85 3.66
CA SER A 117 -5.99 9.37 3.34
C SER A 117 -6.52 8.90 1.99
N PRO A 118 -6.49 7.59 1.68
CA PRO A 118 -7.08 7.10 0.44
C PRO A 118 -8.62 7.29 0.46
N PRO A 119 -9.27 7.40 -0.72
CA PRO A 119 -10.71 7.56 -0.83
C PRO A 119 -11.49 6.48 -0.08
N ALA A 120 -12.67 6.83 0.44
CA ALA A 120 -13.48 5.92 1.26
C ALA A 120 -13.83 4.60 0.53
N GLY A 121 -14.04 4.65 -0.80
CA GLY A 121 -14.27 3.47 -1.63
C GLY A 121 -13.08 2.50 -1.64
N VAL A 122 -11.86 3.03 -1.70
CA VAL A 122 -10.61 2.26 -1.65
C VAL A 122 -10.45 1.59 -0.28
N VAL A 123 -10.69 2.34 0.81
CA VAL A 123 -10.64 1.80 2.18
C VAL A 123 -11.67 0.68 2.37
N ALA A 124 -12.90 0.89 1.89
CA ALA A 124 -13.96 -0.12 1.99
C ALA A 124 -13.59 -1.39 1.22
N LYS A 125 -13.02 -1.26 0.02
CA LYS A 125 -12.60 -2.39 -0.80
C LYS A 125 -11.43 -3.18 -0.18
N LEU A 126 -10.44 -2.49 0.37
CA LEU A 126 -9.34 -3.15 1.11
C LEU A 126 -9.87 -3.95 2.31
N LYS A 127 -10.81 -3.39 3.07
CA LYS A 127 -11.48 -4.10 4.17
C LYS A 127 -12.27 -5.32 3.68
N GLN A 128 -12.98 -5.20 2.56
CA GLN A 128 -13.69 -6.32 1.95
C GLN A 128 -12.73 -7.45 1.53
N TRP A 129 -11.52 -7.12 1.10
CA TRP A 129 -10.45 -8.08 0.81
C TRP A 129 -9.76 -8.65 2.06
N GLY A 130 -10.19 -8.27 3.26
CA GLY A 130 -9.59 -8.72 4.52
C GLY A 130 -8.30 -8.00 4.90
N VAL A 131 -7.96 -6.89 4.24
CA VAL A 131 -6.76 -6.10 4.54
C VAL A 131 -7.09 -5.10 5.65
N ALA A 132 -6.79 -5.49 6.89
CA ALA A 132 -7.12 -4.70 8.08
C ALA A 132 -6.20 -3.49 8.29
N ASP A 133 -4.89 -3.67 8.12
CA ASP A 133 -3.86 -2.64 8.32
C ASP A 133 -3.16 -2.29 7.00
N TYR A 134 -3.93 -1.72 6.07
CA TYR A 134 -3.38 -1.32 4.77
C TYR A 134 -2.30 -0.24 4.89
N LYS A 135 -2.38 0.62 5.93
CA LYS A 135 -1.41 1.70 6.15
C LYS A 135 -0.01 1.12 6.36
N ALA A 136 0.14 0.18 7.30
CA ALA A 136 1.42 -0.46 7.55
C ALA A 136 1.90 -1.26 6.33
N ILE A 137 0.99 -1.93 5.62
CA ILE A 137 1.34 -2.71 4.41
C ILE A 137 1.89 -1.78 3.33
N PHE A 138 1.18 -0.70 2.99
CA PHE A 138 1.60 0.22 1.93
C PHE A 138 2.87 0.98 2.30
N GLN A 139 2.98 1.44 3.55
CA GLN A 139 4.20 2.06 4.07
C GLN A 139 5.41 1.14 3.89
N ARG A 140 5.33 -0.11 4.35
CA ARG A 140 6.44 -1.07 4.26
C ARG A 140 6.74 -1.47 2.82
N ALA A 141 5.72 -1.66 2.01
CA ALA A 141 5.86 -2.00 0.60
C ALA A 141 6.62 -0.91 -0.17
N ILE A 142 6.26 0.36 0.05
CA ILE A 142 6.97 1.52 -0.53
C ILE A 142 8.39 1.60 0.05
N GLY A 143 8.55 1.48 1.38
CA GLY A 143 9.85 1.54 2.05
C GLY A 143 10.84 0.49 1.57
N LEU A 144 10.39 -0.75 1.34
CA LEU A 144 11.23 -1.82 0.77
C LEU A 144 11.66 -1.50 -0.65
N ASN A 145 10.75 -0.99 -1.48
CA ASN A 145 11.06 -0.63 -2.87
C ASN A 145 11.93 0.64 -3.00
N CYS A 146 12.15 1.39 -1.92
CA CYS A 146 13.16 2.46 -1.90
C CYS A 146 14.58 1.92 -1.87
N LEU A 147 14.78 0.66 -1.44
CA LEU A 147 16.09 0.03 -1.28
C LEU A 147 16.38 -1.04 -2.33
N LEU A 148 15.37 -1.82 -2.70
CA LEU A 148 15.51 -3.04 -3.48
C LEU A 148 15.14 -2.78 -4.94
N ALA A 149 16.06 -3.07 -5.86
CA ALA A 149 15.76 -3.04 -7.29
C ALA A 149 14.90 -4.24 -7.72
N ASP A 150 15.19 -5.42 -7.16
CA ASP A 150 14.53 -6.69 -7.42
C ASP A 150 14.19 -7.41 -6.10
N ALA A 151 13.29 -8.40 -6.16
CA ALA A 151 12.98 -9.22 -5.01
C ALA A 151 14.24 -9.99 -4.57
N PRO A 152 14.77 -9.76 -3.36
CA PRO A 152 16.03 -10.35 -2.95
C PRO A 152 15.89 -11.85 -2.73
N GLU A 153 16.91 -12.61 -3.15
CA GLU A 153 17.04 -14.03 -2.81
C GLU A 153 17.24 -14.21 -1.29
N ARG A 154 16.76 -15.33 -0.74
CA ARG A 154 16.74 -15.57 0.71
C ARG A 154 18.14 -15.58 1.30
N GLU A 155 19.09 -16.13 0.54
CA GLU A 155 20.47 -16.39 0.89
C GLU A 155 21.29 -15.09 1.01
N LEU A 156 20.84 -14.02 0.35
CA LEU A 156 21.46 -12.70 0.41
C LEU A 156 21.05 -11.92 1.68
N LEU A 157 20.02 -12.39 2.39
CA LEU A 157 19.47 -11.69 3.55
C LEU A 157 19.95 -12.30 4.86
N ALA A 158 20.50 -11.45 5.73
CA ALA A 158 20.80 -11.82 7.10
C ALA A 158 19.52 -12.20 7.86
N ASN A 159 19.56 -13.25 8.68
CA ASN A 159 18.41 -13.69 9.48
C ASN A 159 17.86 -12.56 10.37
N GLU A 160 18.75 -11.75 10.95
CA GLU A 160 18.35 -10.61 11.79
C GLU A 160 17.58 -9.53 11.00
N PHE A 161 17.96 -9.32 9.73
CA PHE A 161 17.22 -8.43 8.85
C PHE A 161 15.85 -9.03 8.52
N VAL A 162 15.79 -10.29 8.09
CA VAL A 162 14.51 -10.96 7.77
C VAL A 162 13.56 -10.93 8.97
N ARG A 163 14.07 -11.17 10.18
CA ARG A 163 13.27 -11.12 11.41
C ARG A 163 12.65 -9.75 11.67
N ASN A 164 13.36 -8.68 11.32
CA ASN A 164 13.01 -7.31 11.67
C ASN A 164 12.74 -6.40 10.46
N TYR A 165 12.54 -6.98 9.26
CA TYR A 165 12.52 -6.23 8.00
C TYR A 165 11.53 -5.06 8.02
N TYR A 166 10.39 -5.24 8.71
CA TYR A 166 9.34 -4.24 8.84
C TYR A 166 9.84 -2.94 9.48
N ARG A 167 10.74 -3.01 10.47
CA ARG A 167 11.33 -1.81 11.11
C ARG A 167 12.17 -1.03 10.11
N TYR A 168 12.99 -1.73 9.34
CA TYR A 168 13.80 -1.10 8.30
C TYR A 168 12.93 -0.48 7.21
N ALA A 169 11.91 -1.20 6.75
CA ALA A 169 10.97 -0.73 5.74
C ALA A 169 10.21 0.53 6.22
N ASP A 170 9.71 0.52 7.44
CA ASP A 170 9.03 1.66 8.08
C ASP A 170 9.95 2.89 8.11
N HIS A 171 11.20 2.72 8.55
CA HIS A 171 12.18 3.82 8.56
C HIS A 171 12.52 4.33 7.16
N MET A 172 12.64 3.45 6.16
CA MET A 172 12.96 3.87 4.79
C MET A 172 11.83 4.67 4.16
N PHE A 173 10.57 4.32 4.42
CA PHE A 173 9.44 5.12 4.00
C PHE A 173 9.51 6.54 4.61
N LEU A 174 9.76 6.64 5.92
CA LEU A 174 9.90 7.94 6.59
C LEU A 174 11.07 8.76 6.02
N CYS A 175 12.21 8.12 5.76
CA CYS A 175 13.35 8.78 5.10
C CYS A 175 12.95 9.29 3.71
N ARG A 176 12.21 8.50 2.92
CA ARG A 176 11.73 8.90 1.59
C ARG A 176 10.76 10.07 1.67
N GLN A 177 9.82 10.07 2.63
CA GLN A 177 8.87 11.17 2.84
C GLN A 177 9.58 12.46 3.25
N HIS A 178 10.62 12.39 4.08
CA HIS A 178 11.35 13.57 4.55
C HIS A 178 12.50 14.02 3.63
N SER A 179 12.76 13.32 2.53
CA SER A 179 13.87 13.65 1.62
C SER A 179 13.68 14.98 0.86
N THR A 180 12.45 15.48 0.78
CA THR A 180 12.12 16.76 0.14
C THR A 180 10.81 17.29 0.70
N THR A 181 10.65 18.61 0.69
CA THR A 181 9.32 19.24 0.84
C THR A 181 8.45 18.93 -0.38
N TYR A 182 7.16 18.69 -0.15
CA TYR A 182 6.16 18.37 -1.16
C TYR A 182 4.82 19.04 -0.81
N GLN A 183 3.97 19.22 -1.83
CA GLN A 183 2.60 19.70 -1.63
C GLN A 183 1.70 18.55 -1.15
N GLU A 184 0.97 18.74 -0.06
CA GLU A 184 -0.01 17.76 0.41
C GLU A 184 -1.25 17.73 -0.51
N ILE A 185 -1.84 16.55 -0.64
CA ILE A 185 -3.06 16.33 -1.39
C ILE A 185 -4.25 16.53 -0.46
N GLU A 186 -5.17 17.41 -0.83
CA GLU A 186 -6.45 17.58 -0.13
C GLU A 186 -7.39 16.42 -0.50
N PRO A 187 -7.67 15.47 0.40
CA PRO A 187 -8.33 14.22 0.03
C PRO A 187 -9.72 14.41 -0.60
N GLU A 188 -10.42 15.50 -0.26
CA GLU A 188 -11.74 15.82 -0.81
C GLU A 188 -11.71 16.25 -2.29
N GLN A 189 -10.53 16.62 -2.80
CA GLN A 189 -10.34 17.07 -4.18
C GLN A 189 -9.90 15.94 -5.13
N TRP A 190 -9.61 14.74 -4.63
CA TRP A 190 -9.02 13.66 -5.41
C TRP A 190 -9.72 12.33 -5.16
N ASP A 191 -9.89 11.54 -6.21
CA ASP A 191 -10.49 10.21 -6.12
C ASP A 191 -9.77 9.22 -7.04
N PHE A 192 -9.84 7.93 -6.69
CA PHE A 192 -9.34 6.83 -7.51
C PHE A 192 -9.99 5.51 -7.12
N GLU A 193 -10.03 4.59 -8.07
CA GLU A 193 -10.54 3.25 -7.86
C GLU A 193 -9.41 2.26 -7.61
N LEU A 194 -9.70 1.20 -6.86
CA LEU A 194 -8.78 0.10 -6.57
C LEU A 194 -9.29 -1.16 -7.26
N TYR A 195 -8.42 -1.90 -7.94
CA TYR A 195 -8.76 -3.16 -8.60
C TYR A 195 -7.72 -4.25 -8.36
N ALA A 196 -8.18 -5.49 -8.30
CA ALA A 196 -7.28 -6.63 -8.50
C ALA A 196 -7.00 -6.77 -10.00
N SER A 197 -5.81 -7.22 -10.40
CA SER A 197 -5.44 -7.34 -11.82
C SER A 197 -6.47 -8.12 -12.67
N GLY A 198 -6.99 -9.24 -12.16
CA GLY A 198 -8.02 -10.03 -12.85
C GLY A 198 -9.43 -9.40 -12.83
N GLU A 199 -9.71 -8.47 -11.91
CA GLU A 199 -10.92 -7.64 -11.96
C GLU A 199 -10.79 -6.59 -13.07
N TYR A 200 -9.64 -5.92 -13.14
CA TYR A 200 -9.38 -4.89 -14.13
C TYR A 200 -9.33 -5.45 -15.57
N ALA A 201 -8.72 -6.61 -15.78
CA ALA A 201 -8.70 -7.27 -17.08
C ALA A 201 -10.12 -7.53 -17.64
N ARG A 202 -11.05 -7.96 -16.79
CA ARG A 202 -12.45 -8.20 -17.19
C ARG A 202 -13.20 -6.91 -17.55
N ILE A 203 -12.85 -5.79 -16.92
CA ILE A 203 -13.42 -4.48 -17.28
C ILE A 203 -12.95 -4.10 -18.69
N LEU A 204 -11.65 -4.20 -18.97
CA LEU A 204 -11.08 -3.89 -20.28
C LEU A 204 -11.63 -4.80 -21.38
N GLU A 205 -11.76 -6.10 -21.12
CA GLU A 205 -12.35 -7.05 -22.06
C GLU A 205 -13.79 -6.66 -22.45
N LYS A 206 -14.58 -6.19 -21.48
CA LYS A 206 -15.94 -5.74 -21.72
C LYS A 206 -15.98 -4.46 -22.55
N GLU A 207 -15.15 -3.47 -22.22
CA GLU A 207 -15.08 -2.21 -22.96
C GLU A 207 -14.65 -2.40 -24.43
N TRP A 208 -13.74 -3.35 -24.69
CA TRP A 208 -13.36 -3.71 -26.05
C TRP A 208 -14.45 -4.48 -26.81
N GLY A 209 -15.19 -5.35 -26.11
CA GLY A 209 -16.33 -6.08 -26.66
C GLY A 209 -17.51 -5.18 -27.03
N ASP A 210 -17.75 -4.11 -26.26
CA ASP A 210 -18.81 -3.13 -26.52
C ASP A 210 -18.43 -2.08 -27.60
N SER A 211 -17.17 -2.07 -28.05
CA SER A 211 -16.65 -1.16 -29.09
C SER A 211 -16.69 -1.76 -30.51
N HIS A 212 -17.31 -2.92 -30.70
CA HIS A 212 -17.53 -3.62 -31.98
C HIS A 212 -19.02 -3.84 -32.23
#